data_AF-A0A1H4BNY8-F1
#
_entry.id   AF-A0A1H4BNY8-F1
#
_cell.length_a   1.000
_cell.length_b   1.000
_cell.length_c   1.000
_cell.angle_alpha   90.00
_cell.angle_beta   90.00
_cell.angle_gamma   90.00
#
_symmetry.space_group_name_H-M   'P 1'
#
loop_
_entity.id
_entity.type
_entity.pdbx_description
1 polymer ?
#
loop_
_entity_poly.entity_id
_entity_poly.type
_entity_poly.pdbx_seq_one_letter_code
_entity_poly.pdbx_strand_id
1 'polypeptide(L)'
;MNIMELVAKYNLQINTLEQYIKDTGFPHSTGILGIDINEDLFLTKLEDYKDYSIYQNYLNTPKSERAGLLDNMSENGKMKYLDDEDLAFLTNEEKYIRDAKDNEQRKKSDIANILISSGFNFDGYRIVKYSGYISGDDCITIPRDDFFSSNKVEDHLCDALVKIRRQALKELKEAAYELGCNAVIGVDFDYITMDPHHTSALRRDITVYEDYVICVTANGNAVVIEKDETR
;
A
#
# COMPACT_ATOMS: atom_id res chain seq x y z
N MET A 1 27.43 -36.86 -6.83
CA MET A 1 27.01 -36.26 -5.56
C MET A 1 25.57 -36.67 -5.32
N ASN A 2 25.20 -37.00 -4.08
CA ASN A 2 23.83 -37.39 -3.80
C ASN A 2 22.90 -36.16 -3.90
N ILE A 3 21.68 -36.35 -4.40
CA ILE A 3 20.70 -35.28 -4.56
C ILE A 3 20.44 -34.49 -3.25
N MET A 4 20.46 -35.15 -2.09
CA MET A 4 20.27 -34.51 -0.79
C MET A 4 21.42 -33.57 -0.42
N GLU A 5 22.66 -33.96 -0.74
CA GLU A 5 23.83 -33.13 -0.50
C GLU A 5 23.81 -31.89 -1.41
N LEU A 6 23.33 -32.06 -2.64
CA LEU A 6 23.25 -31.00 -3.63
C LEU A 6 22.14 -29.98 -3.27
N VAL A 7 20.99 -30.48 -2.80
CA VAL A 7 19.89 -29.69 -2.22
C VAL A 7 20.39 -28.85 -1.04
N ALA A 8 21.12 -29.46 -0.10
CA ALA A 8 21.66 -28.76 1.06
C ALA A 8 22.70 -27.71 0.67
N LYS A 9 23.59 -28.03 -0.27
CA LYS A 9 24.68 -27.15 -0.70
C LYS A 9 24.19 -25.89 -1.42
N TYR A 10 23.17 -26.02 -2.26
CA TYR A 10 22.66 -24.92 -3.09
C TYR A 10 21.30 -24.38 -2.64
N ASN A 11 20.79 -24.84 -1.49
CA ASN A 11 19.50 -24.45 -0.92
C ASN A 11 18.33 -24.65 -1.91
N LEU A 12 18.25 -25.83 -2.51
CA LEU A 12 17.24 -26.17 -3.53
C LEU A 12 16.01 -26.84 -2.91
N GLN A 13 14.92 -26.93 -3.68
CA GLN A 13 13.73 -27.67 -3.26
C GLN A 13 13.78 -29.09 -3.85
N ILE A 14 13.83 -30.10 -2.98
CA ILE A 14 14.02 -31.50 -3.38
C ILE A 14 12.94 -31.99 -4.35
N ASN A 15 11.66 -31.74 -4.04
CA ASN A 15 10.54 -32.21 -4.86
C ASN A 15 10.60 -31.62 -6.28
N THR A 16 10.91 -30.33 -6.38
CA THR A 16 11.02 -29.63 -7.66
C THR A 16 12.25 -30.06 -8.44
N LEU A 17 13.35 -30.40 -7.75
CA LEU A 17 14.58 -30.91 -8.37
C LEU A 17 14.40 -32.32 -8.93
N GLU A 18 13.74 -33.20 -8.19
CA GLU A 18 13.39 -34.54 -8.71
C GLU A 18 12.49 -34.46 -9.93
N GLN A 19 11.50 -33.56 -9.92
CA GLN A 19 10.61 -33.37 -11.05
C GLN A 19 11.37 -32.81 -12.27
N TYR A 20 12.25 -31.82 -12.06
CA TYR A 20 13.12 -31.30 -13.12
C TYR A 20 13.97 -32.38 -13.79
N ILE A 21 14.58 -33.27 -13.01
CA ILE A 21 15.41 -34.36 -13.53
C ILE A 21 14.57 -35.32 -14.40
N LYS A 22 13.36 -35.65 -13.94
CA LYS A 22 12.42 -36.51 -14.69
C LYS A 22 11.97 -35.84 -15.99
N ASP A 23 11.55 -34.59 -15.93
CA ASP A 23 10.96 -33.86 -17.06
C ASP A 23 11.99 -33.51 -18.13
N THR A 24 13.23 -33.19 -17.74
CA THR A 24 14.29 -32.82 -18.67
C THR A 24 15.16 -33.99 -19.13
N GLY A 25 15.00 -35.17 -18.51
CA GLY A 25 15.88 -36.31 -18.74
C GLY A 25 17.33 -36.02 -18.32
N PHE A 26 17.53 -35.19 -17.30
CA PHE A 26 18.87 -34.78 -16.86
C PHE A 26 19.71 -36.04 -16.51
N PRO A 27 20.96 -36.16 -16.98
CA PRO A 27 21.78 -37.34 -16.72
C PRO A 27 21.96 -37.63 -15.22
N HIS A 28 21.50 -38.80 -14.79
CA HIS A 28 21.56 -39.24 -13.40
C HIS A 28 21.74 -40.75 -13.30
N SER A 29 22.22 -41.22 -12.16
CA SER A 29 22.23 -42.65 -11.80
C SER A 29 21.37 -42.90 -10.58
N THR A 30 20.55 -43.95 -10.62
CA THR A 30 19.71 -44.37 -9.49
C THR A 30 20.42 -45.48 -8.71
N GLY A 31 20.74 -45.22 -7.44
CA GLY A 31 21.33 -46.18 -6.51
C GLY A 31 20.40 -46.49 -5.33
N ILE A 32 20.84 -47.40 -4.44
CA ILE A 32 20.12 -47.80 -3.22
C ILE A 32 19.88 -46.61 -2.27
N LEU A 33 20.73 -45.58 -2.34
CA LEU A 33 20.68 -44.37 -1.50
C LEU A 33 20.05 -43.15 -2.21
N GLY A 34 19.41 -43.35 -3.37
CA GLY A 34 18.69 -42.29 -4.10
C GLY A 34 19.31 -41.94 -5.45
N ILE A 35 19.07 -40.70 -5.89
CA ILE A 35 19.53 -40.17 -7.18
C ILE A 35 20.92 -39.54 -7.00
N ASP A 36 21.87 -39.99 -7.81
CA ASP A 36 23.21 -39.42 -7.91
C ASP A 36 23.37 -38.59 -9.19
N ILE A 37 23.90 -37.38 -9.01
CA ILE A 37 24.02 -36.36 -10.06
C ILE A 37 25.49 -35.92 -10.17
N ASN A 38 25.97 -35.67 -11.39
CA ASN A 38 27.25 -35.01 -11.61
C ASN A 38 27.12 -33.51 -11.29
N GLU A 39 27.86 -33.04 -10.28
CA GLU A 39 27.77 -31.66 -9.79
C GLU A 39 28.22 -30.64 -10.84
N ASP A 40 29.35 -30.87 -11.51
CA ASP A 40 29.89 -29.95 -12.53
C ASP A 40 28.89 -29.80 -13.68
N LEU A 41 28.28 -30.91 -14.11
CA LEU A 41 27.25 -30.90 -15.14
C LEU A 41 25.99 -30.16 -14.65
N PHE A 42 25.58 -30.38 -13.39
CA PHE A 42 24.43 -29.71 -12.82
C PHE A 42 24.63 -28.20 -12.71
N LEU A 43 25.85 -27.74 -12.38
CA LEU A 43 26.18 -26.32 -12.32
C LEU A 43 25.98 -25.62 -13.67
N THR A 44 26.23 -26.31 -14.79
CA THR A 44 25.93 -25.76 -16.13
C THR A 44 24.42 -25.58 -16.40
N LYS A 45 23.57 -26.23 -15.59
CA LYS A 45 22.11 -26.24 -15.69
C LYS A 45 21.39 -25.66 -14.47
N LEU A 46 22.14 -25.01 -13.57
CA LEU A 46 21.57 -24.46 -12.35
C LEU A 46 20.56 -23.34 -12.62
N GLU A 47 20.82 -22.49 -13.62
CA GLU A 47 19.90 -21.42 -14.03
C GLU A 47 18.63 -22.00 -14.68
N ASP A 48 18.78 -22.98 -15.58
CA ASP A 48 17.65 -23.72 -16.17
C ASP A 48 16.74 -24.36 -15.11
N TYR A 49 17.33 -24.89 -14.02
CA TYR A 49 16.58 -25.43 -12.88
C TYR A 49 15.86 -24.34 -12.09
N LYS A 50 16.51 -23.19 -11.85
CA LYS A 50 15.87 -22.05 -11.16
C LYS A 50 14.68 -21.52 -11.94
N ASP A 51 14.81 -21.38 -13.26
CA ASP A 51 13.70 -20.97 -14.12
C ASP A 51 12.58 -22.01 -14.11
N TYR A 52 12.92 -23.30 -14.16
CA TYR A 52 11.94 -24.37 -14.05
C TYR A 52 11.19 -24.32 -12.70
N SER A 53 11.88 -24.10 -11.59
CA SER A 53 11.25 -24.06 -10.27
C SER A 53 10.32 -22.86 -10.12
N ILE A 54 10.71 -21.71 -10.67
CA ILE A 54 9.87 -20.51 -10.77
C ILE A 54 8.60 -20.79 -11.59
N TYR A 55 8.73 -21.44 -12.75
CA TYR A 55 7.60 -21.81 -13.60
C TYR A 55 6.65 -22.81 -12.93
N GLN A 56 7.18 -23.81 -12.23
CA GLN A 56 6.35 -24.75 -11.47
C GLN A 56 5.57 -24.04 -10.36
N ASN A 57 6.17 -23.05 -9.70
CA ASN A 57 5.44 -22.23 -8.73
C ASN A 57 4.32 -21.44 -9.43
N TYR A 58 4.61 -20.75 -10.54
CA TYR A 58 3.63 -20.02 -11.35
C TYR A 58 2.43 -20.90 -11.75
N LEU A 59 2.67 -22.12 -12.23
CA LEU A 59 1.58 -23.05 -12.61
C LEU A 59 0.70 -23.45 -11.42
N ASN A 60 1.29 -23.67 -10.25
CA ASN A 60 0.59 -24.12 -9.06
C ASN A 60 -0.09 -22.97 -8.29
N THR A 61 0.24 -21.71 -8.58
CA THR A 61 -0.41 -20.54 -8.00
C THR A 61 -1.71 -20.19 -8.75
N PRO A 62 -2.81 -19.85 -8.05
CA PRO A 62 -4.03 -19.34 -8.69
C PRO A 62 -3.73 -18.11 -9.55
N LYS A 63 -4.42 -17.96 -10.70
CA LYS A 63 -4.16 -16.85 -11.64
C LYS A 63 -4.21 -15.46 -10.98
N SER A 64 -5.04 -15.27 -9.96
CA SER A 64 -5.16 -14.01 -9.20
C SER A 64 -3.94 -13.65 -8.35
N GLU A 65 -2.99 -14.56 -8.17
CA GLU A 65 -1.81 -14.41 -7.29
C GLU A 65 -0.48 -14.59 -8.05
N ARG A 66 -0.52 -14.65 -9.38
CA ARG A 66 0.68 -14.91 -10.21
C ARG A 66 1.55 -13.67 -10.46
N ALA A 67 1.04 -12.48 -10.18
CA ALA A 67 1.75 -11.23 -10.35
C ALA A 67 3.13 -11.26 -9.64
N GLY A 68 4.20 -10.97 -10.38
CA GLY A 68 5.56 -10.86 -9.87
C GLY A 68 6.28 -12.19 -9.61
N LEU A 69 5.64 -13.35 -9.79
CA LEU A 69 6.30 -14.66 -9.58
C LEU A 69 7.45 -14.92 -10.56
N LEU A 70 7.40 -14.29 -11.73
CA LEU A 70 8.38 -14.47 -12.81
C LEU A 70 9.45 -13.37 -12.85
N ASP A 71 9.44 -12.43 -11.90
CA ASP A 71 10.40 -11.30 -11.85
C ASP A 71 11.86 -11.76 -11.80
N ASN A 72 12.09 -12.92 -11.18
CA ASN A 72 13.43 -13.52 -11.03
C ASN A 72 13.73 -14.59 -12.09
N MET A 73 12.83 -14.80 -13.05
CA MET A 73 13.05 -15.74 -14.14
C MET A 73 13.95 -15.10 -15.21
N SER A 74 14.91 -15.86 -15.74
CA SER A 74 15.72 -15.37 -16.85
C SER A 74 14.88 -15.18 -18.12
N GLU A 75 15.30 -14.28 -19.01
CA GLU A 75 14.64 -14.08 -20.31
C GLU A 75 14.61 -15.37 -21.16
N ASN A 76 15.66 -16.19 -21.07
CA ASN A 76 15.70 -17.49 -21.73
C ASN A 76 14.69 -18.47 -21.10
N GLY A 77 14.53 -18.44 -19.79
CA GLY A 77 13.53 -19.20 -19.06
C GLY A 77 12.11 -18.83 -19.48
N LYS A 78 11.81 -17.53 -19.55
CA LYS A 78 10.52 -17.01 -20.04
C LYS A 78 10.21 -17.53 -21.45
N MET A 79 11.15 -17.39 -22.39
CA MET A 79 11.00 -17.86 -23.76
C MET A 79 10.87 -19.39 -23.90
N LYS A 80 11.40 -20.15 -22.94
CA LYS A 80 11.41 -21.61 -22.96
C LYS A 80 10.14 -22.22 -22.36
N TYR A 81 9.62 -21.62 -21.28
CA TYR A 81 8.55 -22.22 -20.49
C TYR A 81 7.19 -21.53 -20.66
N LEU A 82 7.16 -20.25 -21.04
CA LEU A 82 5.90 -19.52 -21.26
C LEU A 82 5.51 -19.58 -22.72
N ASP A 83 4.23 -19.75 -22.99
CA ASP A 83 3.67 -19.60 -24.33
C ASP A 83 3.22 -18.15 -24.59
N ASP A 84 2.76 -17.90 -25.82
CA ASP A 84 2.30 -16.57 -26.23
C ASP A 84 1.08 -16.08 -25.42
N GLU A 85 0.25 -17.01 -24.90
CA GLU A 85 -0.93 -16.68 -24.10
C GLU A 85 -0.53 -16.25 -22.68
N ASP A 86 0.39 -16.98 -22.05
CA ASP A 86 0.98 -16.63 -20.76
C ASP A 86 1.69 -15.27 -20.82
N LEU A 87 2.51 -15.04 -21.85
CA LEU A 87 3.21 -13.77 -22.06
C LEU A 87 2.22 -12.60 -22.24
N ALA A 88 1.14 -12.81 -23.00
CA ALA A 88 0.10 -11.81 -23.20
C ALA A 88 -0.67 -11.50 -21.91
N PHE A 89 -0.99 -12.53 -21.10
CA PHE A 89 -1.66 -12.37 -19.81
C PHE A 89 -0.82 -11.51 -18.86
N LEU A 90 0.46 -11.85 -18.71
CA LEU A 90 1.40 -11.12 -17.85
C LEU A 90 1.55 -9.67 -18.28
N THR A 91 1.74 -9.43 -19.57
CA THR A 91 1.88 -8.07 -20.12
C THR A 91 0.64 -7.21 -19.82
N ASN A 92 -0.56 -7.80 -19.93
CA ASN A 92 -1.81 -7.10 -19.61
C ASN A 92 -1.95 -6.81 -18.12
N GLU A 93 -1.56 -7.75 -17.25
CA GLU A 93 -1.58 -7.58 -15.80
C GLU A 93 -0.58 -6.51 -15.34
N GLU A 94 0.66 -6.56 -15.84
CA GLU A 94 1.69 -5.53 -15.60
C GLU A 94 1.22 -4.16 -16.05
N LYS A 95 0.60 -4.07 -17.23
CA LYS A 95 0.01 -2.83 -17.75
C LYS A 95 -1.10 -2.32 -16.83
N TYR A 96 -2.00 -3.19 -16.37
CA TYR A 96 -3.06 -2.81 -15.44
C TYR A 96 -2.50 -2.29 -14.11
N ILE A 97 -1.49 -2.96 -13.55
CA ILE A 97 -0.82 -2.54 -12.32
C ILE A 97 -0.13 -1.19 -12.51
N ARG A 98 0.53 -1.00 -13.66
CA ARG A 98 1.17 0.26 -14.01
C ARG A 98 0.15 1.39 -14.15
N ASP A 99 -0.92 1.17 -14.90
CA ASP A 99 -1.98 2.17 -15.10
C ASP A 99 -2.64 2.52 -13.76
N ALA A 100 -2.86 1.54 -12.88
CA ALA A 100 -3.36 1.77 -11.53
C ALA A 100 -2.41 2.61 -10.67
N LYS A 101 -1.09 2.30 -10.70
CA LYS A 101 -0.05 3.09 -10.00
C LYS A 101 0.04 4.52 -10.54
N ASP A 102 0.01 4.68 -11.86
CA ASP A 102 0.08 5.98 -12.52
C ASP A 102 -1.17 6.82 -12.18
N ASN A 103 -2.36 6.21 -12.15
CA ASN A 103 -3.59 6.86 -11.73
C ASN A 103 -3.57 7.26 -10.25
N GLU A 104 -3.06 6.40 -9.37
CA GLU A 104 -2.91 6.72 -7.95
C GLU A 104 -1.93 7.88 -7.73
N GLN A 105 -0.80 7.89 -8.46
CA GLN A 105 0.16 8.98 -8.42
C GLN A 105 -0.43 10.30 -8.93
N ARG A 106 -1.19 10.26 -10.02
CA ARG A 106 -1.91 11.44 -10.53
C ARG A 106 -2.91 11.97 -9.51
N LYS A 107 -3.74 11.09 -8.94
CA LYS A 107 -4.68 11.47 -7.87
C LYS A 107 -3.95 12.13 -6.69
N LYS A 108 -2.84 11.55 -6.22
CA LYS A 108 -2.03 12.14 -5.13
C LYS A 108 -1.46 13.51 -5.50
N SER A 109 -0.96 13.65 -6.73
CA SER A 109 -0.45 14.92 -7.26
C SER A 109 -1.55 15.97 -7.33
N ASP A 110 -2.72 15.64 -7.86
CA ASP A 110 -3.83 16.57 -8.04
C ASP A 110 -4.36 17.06 -6.68
N ILE A 111 -4.56 16.15 -5.72
CA ILE A 111 -4.94 16.50 -4.34
C ILE A 111 -3.89 17.39 -3.69
N ALA A 112 -2.60 17.10 -3.89
CA ALA A 112 -1.52 17.92 -3.33
C ALA A 112 -1.56 19.36 -3.86
N ASN A 113 -1.89 19.52 -5.15
CA ASN A 113 -1.97 20.81 -5.83
C ASN A 113 -3.24 21.62 -5.50
N ILE A 114 -4.24 21.04 -4.82
CA ILE A 114 -5.41 21.78 -4.36
C ILE A 114 -4.97 22.91 -3.41
N LEU A 115 -5.30 24.14 -3.78
CA LEU A 115 -5.02 25.33 -2.99
C LEU A 115 -6.02 25.47 -1.86
N ILE A 116 -5.55 25.90 -0.69
CA ILE A 116 -6.39 26.13 0.49
C ILE A 116 -6.13 27.53 1.03
N SER A 117 -7.19 28.23 1.39
CA SER A 117 -7.12 29.52 2.09
C SER A 117 -8.23 29.63 3.13
N SER A 118 -7.92 30.26 4.27
CA SER A 118 -8.94 30.72 5.22
C SER A 118 -9.67 31.99 4.73
N GLY A 119 -9.09 32.69 3.75
CA GLY A 119 -9.75 33.80 3.04
C GLY A 119 -10.71 33.31 1.97
N PHE A 120 -11.43 34.24 1.33
CA PHE A 120 -12.47 33.94 0.34
C PHE A 120 -11.99 34.06 -1.12
N ASN A 121 -10.70 34.30 -1.36
CA ASN A 121 -10.11 34.47 -2.68
C ASN A 121 -8.64 34.00 -2.72
N PHE A 122 -8.10 33.90 -3.93
CA PHE A 122 -6.68 33.71 -4.22
C PHE A 122 -6.21 34.83 -5.16
N ASP A 123 -5.20 35.58 -4.77
CA ASP A 123 -4.68 36.67 -5.61
C ASP A 123 -4.09 36.12 -6.92
N GLY A 124 -4.46 36.75 -8.05
CA GLY A 124 -4.06 36.31 -9.39
C GLY A 124 -4.91 35.15 -9.94
N TYR A 125 -6.00 34.80 -9.25
CA TYR A 125 -6.97 33.82 -9.71
C TYR A 125 -8.40 34.35 -9.60
N ARG A 126 -9.26 33.87 -10.48
CA ARG A 126 -10.70 34.08 -10.44
C ARG A 126 -11.43 32.78 -10.17
N ILE A 127 -12.38 32.82 -9.25
CA ILE A 127 -13.31 31.71 -9.02
C ILE A 127 -14.30 31.65 -10.18
N VAL A 128 -14.36 30.50 -10.85
CA VAL A 128 -15.26 30.27 -12.00
C VAL A 128 -16.43 29.35 -11.67
N LYS A 129 -16.34 28.59 -10.57
CA LYS A 129 -17.42 27.72 -10.10
C LYS A 129 -17.35 27.54 -8.58
N TYR A 130 -18.53 27.56 -7.94
CA TYR A 130 -18.72 27.10 -6.57
C TYR A 130 -19.39 25.72 -6.62
N SER A 131 -18.76 24.70 -6.03
CA SER A 131 -19.25 23.32 -6.07
C SER A 131 -19.89 22.85 -4.77
N GLY A 132 -19.85 23.68 -3.72
CA GLY A 132 -20.57 23.43 -2.47
C GLY A 132 -19.68 23.51 -1.23
N TYR A 133 -20.34 23.38 -0.08
CA TYR A 133 -19.71 23.27 1.22
C TYR A 133 -19.24 21.84 1.46
N ILE A 134 -18.02 21.69 1.98
CA ILE A 134 -17.39 20.40 2.26
C ILE A 134 -16.74 20.43 3.65
N SER A 135 -16.58 19.24 4.23
CA SER A 135 -15.86 19.03 5.49
C SER A 135 -14.85 17.89 5.36
N GLY A 136 -13.84 17.91 6.23
CA GLY A 136 -12.99 16.77 6.52
C GLY A 136 -12.88 16.63 8.03
N ASP A 137 -12.95 15.41 8.54
CA ASP A 137 -13.10 15.14 9.97
C ASP A 137 -12.01 14.19 10.44
N ASP A 138 -11.48 14.38 11.64
CA ASP A 138 -10.65 13.36 12.27
C ASP A 138 -10.80 13.40 13.78
N CYS A 139 -10.53 12.27 14.44
CA CYS A 139 -10.58 12.17 15.90
C CYS A 139 -9.39 11.39 16.45
N ILE A 140 -8.99 11.75 17.67
CA ILE A 140 -7.92 11.07 18.39
C ILE A 140 -8.27 10.90 19.85
N THR A 141 -7.87 9.75 20.39
CA THR A 141 -8.01 9.41 21.80
C THR A 141 -6.74 9.79 22.56
N ILE A 142 -6.88 10.45 23.70
CA ILE A 142 -5.79 10.83 24.59
C ILE A 142 -6.00 10.13 25.95
N PRO A 143 -5.07 9.26 26.37
CA PRO A 143 -5.14 8.58 27.65
C PRO A 143 -5.30 9.54 28.83
N ARG A 144 -6.19 9.21 29.77
CA ARG A 144 -6.31 10.01 31.01
C ARG A 144 -5.14 9.83 31.95
N ASP A 145 -4.58 8.64 31.98
CA ASP A 145 -3.59 8.24 32.98
C ASP A 145 -2.21 8.89 32.78
N ASP A 146 -1.99 9.57 31.64
CA ASP A 146 -0.80 10.40 31.39
C ASP A 146 -0.83 11.75 32.11
N PHE A 147 -1.90 12.08 32.84
CA PHE A 147 -1.99 13.36 33.58
C PHE A 147 -1.10 13.42 34.83
N PHE A 148 -0.71 12.27 35.40
CA PHE A 148 0.11 12.18 36.63
C PHE A 148 1.57 11.75 36.39
N SER A 149 1.93 11.38 35.16
CA SER A 149 3.29 10.97 34.78
C SER A 149 3.99 12.04 33.94
N SER A 150 4.55 13.04 34.63
CA SER A 150 5.57 13.99 34.14
C SER A 150 5.17 14.98 33.01
N ASN A 151 4.85 16.23 33.39
CA ASN A 151 5.17 17.49 32.70
C ASN A 151 5.08 17.62 31.15
N LYS A 152 4.35 16.76 30.42
CA LYS A 152 4.31 16.77 28.93
C LYS A 152 2.90 16.68 28.32
N VAL A 153 1.85 16.83 29.11
CA VAL A 153 0.46 16.79 28.62
C VAL A 153 0.23 17.78 27.48
N GLU A 154 0.84 18.96 27.57
CA GLU A 154 0.77 19.99 26.52
C GLU A 154 1.43 19.55 25.20
N ASP A 155 2.59 18.87 25.27
CA ASP A 155 3.30 18.36 24.09
C ASP A 155 2.48 17.26 23.41
N HIS A 156 1.94 16.31 24.19
CA HIS A 156 1.11 15.22 23.68
C HIS A 156 -0.19 15.72 23.04
N LEU A 157 -0.82 16.75 23.64
CA LEU A 157 -1.99 17.39 23.08
C LEU A 157 -1.66 18.14 21.77
N CYS A 158 -0.58 18.93 21.75
CA CYS A 158 -0.18 19.65 20.54
C CYS A 158 0.15 18.69 19.39
N ASP A 159 0.86 17.61 19.67
CA ASP A 159 1.16 16.56 18.69
C ASP A 159 -0.10 15.88 18.16
N ALA A 160 -1.05 15.59 19.05
CA ALA A 160 -2.36 15.04 18.69
C ALA A 160 -3.13 15.99 17.76
N LEU A 161 -3.21 17.28 18.11
CA LEU A 161 -3.88 18.31 17.30
C LEU A 161 -3.23 18.48 15.92
N VAL A 162 -1.90 18.42 15.82
CA VAL A 162 -1.19 18.51 14.53
C VAL A 162 -1.54 17.31 13.64
N LYS A 163 -1.61 16.10 14.21
CA LYS A 163 -1.95 14.89 13.47
C LYS A 163 -3.37 14.98 12.92
N ILE A 164 -4.36 15.22 13.78
CA ILE A 164 -5.77 15.24 13.36
C ILE A 164 -6.07 16.38 12.40
N ARG A 165 -5.43 17.55 12.57
CA ARG A 165 -5.60 18.68 11.62
C ARG A 165 -5.08 18.35 10.22
N ARG A 166 -3.96 17.63 10.13
CA ARG A 166 -3.40 17.21 8.83
C ARG A 166 -4.28 16.19 8.14
N GLN A 167 -4.86 15.27 8.90
CA GLN A 167 -5.79 14.28 8.38
C GLN A 167 -7.12 14.92 7.95
N ALA A 168 -7.72 15.77 8.78
CA ALA A 168 -8.91 16.54 8.42
C ALA A 168 -8.69 17.40 7.15
N LEU A 169 -7.53 18.06 7.01
CA LEU A 169 -7.18 18.78 5.79
C LEU A 169 -7.04 17.87 4.57
N LYS A 170 -6.49 16.66 4.75
CA LYS A 170 -6.36 15.69 3.67
C LYS A 170 -7.73 15.24 3.19
N GLU A 171 -8.65 14.90 4.10
CA GLU A 171 -10.02 14.51 3.78
C GLU A 171 -10.80 15.65 3.12
N LEU A 172 -10.62 16.89 3.60
CA LEU A 172 -11.20 18.08 2.97
C LEU A 172 -10.72 18.24 1.51
N LYS A 173 -9.43 18.01 1.23
CA LYS A 173 -8.90 18.05 -0.14
C LYS A 173 -9.42 16.90 -0.99
N GLU A 174 -9.57 15.70 -0.42
CA GLU A 174 -10.16 14.55 -1.11
C GLU A 174 -11.61 14.83 -1.50
N ALA A 175 -12.41 15.42 -0.60
CA ALA A 175 -13.79 15.85 -0.90
C ALA A 175 -13.82 16.93 -2.00
N ALA A 176 -12.91 17.90 -1.98
CA ALA A 176 -12.80 18.89 -3.04
C ALA A 176 -12.44 18.26 -4.40
N TYR A 177 -11.49 17.31 -4.41
CA TYR A 177 -11.08 16.56 -5.60
C TYR A 177 -12.25 15.76 -6.18
N GLU A 178 -13.05 15.09 -5.36
CA GLU A 178 -14.22 14.32 -5.79
C GLU A 178 -15.30 15.20 -6.46
N LEU A 179 -15.40 16.47 -6.06
CA LEU A 179 -16.26 17.47 -6.70
C LEU A 179 -15.62 18.10 -7.97
N GLY A 180 -14.42 17.67 -8.36
CA GLY A 180 -13.66 18.21 -9.49
C GLY A 180 -13.15 19.64 -9.25
N CYS A 181 -12.94 20.01 -7.99
CA CYS A 181 -12.44 21.32 -7.60
C CYS A 181 -10.92 21.32 -7.45
N ASN A 182 -10.31 22.47 -7.73
CA ASN A 182 -8.86 22.66 -7.63
C ASN A 182 -8.47 23.61 -6.47
N ALA A 183 -9.45 24.13 -5.72
CA ALA A 183 -9.20 24.93 -4.54
C ALA A 183 -10.34 24.87 -3.51
N VAL A 184 -10.01 25.22 -2.27
CA VAL A 184 -10.94 25.38 -1.15
C VAL A 184 -10.71 26.74 -0.50
N ILE A 185 -11.78 27.50 -0.29
CA ILE A 185 -11.75 28.83 0.33
C ILE A 185 -12.59 28.86 1.60
N GLY A 186 -12.33 29.85 2.45
CA GLY A 186 -13.04 30.05 3.71
C GLY A 186 -12.83 28.90 4.67
N VAL A 187 -11.61 28.33 4.70
CA VAL A 187 -11.32 27.20 5.58
C VAL A 187 -11.25 27.61 7.04
N ASP A 188 -12.04 26.92 7.86
CA ASP A 188 -12.06 27.03 9.32
C ASP A 188 -11.85 25.64 9.96
N PHE A 189 -11.55 25.64 11.27
CA PHE A 189 -11.40 24.42 12.04
C PHE A 189 -12.23 24.53 13.32
N ASP A 190 -13.13 23.57 13.51
CA ASP A 190 -13.88 23.38 14.75
C ASP A 190 -13.27 22.24 15.55
N TYR A 191 -13.21 22.41 16.87
CA TYR A 191 -12.67 21.42 17.80
C TYR A 191 -13.75 21.03 18.80
N ILE A 192 -13.94 19.73 18.99
CA ILE A 192 -14.86 19.19 19.99
C ILE A 192 -14.08 18.23 20.87
N THR A 193 -14.13 18.45 22.18
CA THR A 193 -13.58 17.51 23.17
C THR A 193 -14.70 16.76 23.84
N MET A 194 -14.61 15.44 23.86
CA MET A 194 -15.52 14.54 24.56
C MET A 194 -14.84 13.94 25.79
N ASP A 195 -15.58 13.89 26.88
CA ASP A 195 -15.20 13.25 28.15
C ASP A 195 -16.12 12.03 28.36
N PRO A 196 -15.87 10.91 27.65
CA PRO A 196 -16.70 9.73 27.75
C PRO A 196 -16.53 9.05 29.11
N HIS A 197 -17.66 8.61 29.66
CA HIS A 197 -17.72 7.81 30.87
C HIS A 197 -18.93 6.89 30.81
N HIS A 198 -18.83 5.74 31.47
CA HIS A 198 -19.91 4.77 31.58
C HIS A 198 -19.99 4.22 33.01
N THR A 199 -21.15 3.67 33.38
CA THR A 199 -21.30 2.99 34.66
C THR A 199 -20.71 1.58 34.58
N SER A 200 -19.93 1.18 35.58
CA SER A 200 -19.31 -0.16 35.62
C SER A 200 -20.36 -1.27 35.54
N ALA A 201 -20.09 -2.24 34.67
CA ALA A 201 -20.96 -3.41 34.49
C ALA A 201 -21.05 -4.30 35.75
N LEU A 202 -20.00 -4.34 36.58
CA LEU A 202 -19.97 -5.13 37.82
C LEU A 202 -20.52 -4.38 39.03
N ARG A 203 -20.38 -3.06 39.07
CA ARG A 203 -20.78 -2.21 40.21
C ARG A 203 -21.46 -0.94 39.72
N ARG A 204 -22.80 -0.93 39.74
CA ARG A 204 -23.62 0.16 39.18
C ARG A 204 -23.47 1.52 39.88
N ASP A 205 -22.77 1.54 41.01
CA ASP A 205 -22.41 2.72 41.80
C ASP A 205 -21.04 3.31 41.40
N ILE A 206 -20.32 2.67 40.47
CA ILE A 206 -19.00 3.13 40.02
C ILE A 206 -19.09 3.70 38.61
N THR A 207 -18.60 4.92 38.45
CA THR A 207 -18.33 5.54 37.13
C THR A 207 -16.93 5.15 36.67
N VAL A 208 -16.84 4.61 35.46
CA VAL A 208 -15.59 4.36 34.76
C VAL A 208 -15.41 5.48 33.74
N TYR A 209 -14.30 6.19 33.85
CA TYR A 209 -13.93 7.23 32.88
C TYR A 209 -13.12 6.57 31.77
N GLU A 210 -13.48 6.87 30.53
CA GLU A 210 -12.73 6.48 29.33
C GLU A 210 -11.80 7.60 28.90
N ASP A 211 -10.82 7.30 28.06
CA ASP A 211 -9.88 8.28 27.52
C ASP A 211 -10.58 9.48 26.87
N TYR A 212 -9.93 10.65 26.90
CA TYR A 212 -10.47 11.83 26.24
C TYR A 212 -10.50 11.60 24.73
N VAL A 213 -11.55 12.08 24.07
CA VAL A 213 -11.60 12.06 22.60
C VAL A 213 -11.63 13.51 22.11
N ILE A 214 -10.73 13.85 21.19
CA ILE A 214 -10.71 15.17 20.55
C ILE A 214 -11.00 14.96 19.08
N CYS A 215 -12.03 15.64 18.61
CA CYS A 215 -12.43 15.67 17.22
C CYS A 215 -12.09 17.04 16.61
N VAL A 216 -11.68 17.02 15.35
CA VAL A 216 -11.48 18.21 14.53
C VAL A 216 -12.27 18.07 13.25
N THR A 217 -13.02 19.12 12.94
CA THR A 217 -13.69 19.28 11.65
C THR A 217 -13.05 20.47 10.95
N ALA A 218 -12.53 20.24 9.74
CA ALA A 218 -12.13 21.31 8.84
C ALA A 218 -13.27 21.57 7.87
N ASN A 219 -13.80 22.79 7.79
CA ASN A 219 -14.83 23.11 6.80
C ASN A 219 -14.31 24.06 5.74
N GLY A 220 -15.02 24.14 4.61
CA GLY A 220 -14.74 25.14 3.58
C GLY A 220 -15.67 25.03 2.38
N ASN A 221 -15.48 25.92 1.41
CA ASN A 221 -16.20 25.87 0.14
C ASN A 221 -15.27 25.39 -0.99
N ALA A 222 -15.66 24.29 -1.63
CA ALA A 222 -14.96 23.76 -2.80
C ALA A 222 -15.26 24.64 -4.03
N VAL A 223 -14.20 25.09 -4.69
CA VAL A 223 -14.29 25.99 -5.84
C VAL A 223 -13.37 25.57 -6.98
N VAL A 224 -13.75 25.95 -8.20
CA VAL A 224 -12.84 25.91 -9.35
C VAL A 224 -12.31 27.32 -9.56
N ILE A 225 -11.00 27.47 -9.60
CA ILE A 225 -10.31 28.71 -9.90
C ILE A 225 -9.52 28.60 -11.19
N GLU A 226 -9.40 29.72 -11.90
CA GLU A 226 -8.56 29.89 -13.09
C GLU A 226 -7.60 31.06 -12.88
N LYS A 227 -6.41 30.99 -13.47
CA LYS A 227 -5.43 32.08 -13.38
C LYS A 227 -5.94 33.27 -14.19
N ASP A 228 -5.82 34.48 -13.61
CA ASP A 228 -6.15 35.69 -14.34
C ASP A 228 -5.14 35.92 -15.47
N GLU A 229 -5.61 35.96 -16.72
CA GLU A 229 -4.75 36.20 -17.91
C GLU A 229 -4.30 37.66 -18.05
N THR A 230 -4.83 38.56 -17.21
CA THR A 230 -4.72 40.02 -17.34
C THR A 230 -3.75 40.71 -16.38
N ARG A 231 -2.84 39.98 -15.72
CA ARG A 231 -1.75 40.56 -14.92
C ARG A 231 -0.41 39.86 -15.12
#